data_AF-A0A4Z0YS95-F1
#
_entry.id   AF-A0A4Z0YS95-F1
#
_cell.length_a   1.000
_cell.length_b   1.000
_cell.length_c   1.000
_cell.angle_alpha   90.00
_cell.angle_beta   90.00
_cell.angle_gamma   90.00
#
_symmetry.space_group_name_H-M   'P 1'
#
loop_
_entity.id
_entity.type
_entity.pdbx_description
1 polymer ?
#
loop_
_entity_poly.entity_id
_entity_poly.type
_entity_poly.pdbx_seq_one_letter_code
_entity_poly.pdbx_strand_id
1 'polypeptide(L)'
;MERIYAMAQTAIPTIHSDEWDRLRDVAFAWEPPNDFVMPVSNALSAICGLLWAASYVLLTIRAFKDRSYGMPIFATCYNVTWETIYAFIYPPDPFNAVFFALWSITDIFLFVATARYGKHEWAHSPLVAGNLPAIMIIGVISAAWMQLALASEFIPFIGREIVFFSSWPLQIVLGAGSLMQMLSRDSTRGQSIHIW
;
A
#
# COMPACT_ATOMS: atom_id res chain seq x y z
N MET A 1 -31.29 28.40 6.60
CA MET A 1 -30.16 27.44 6.60
C MET A 1 -29.37 27.48 7.92
N GLU A 2 -29.23 28.64 8.58
CA GLU A 2 -28.53 28.78 9.87
C GLU A 2 -29.17 28.05 11.07
N ARG A 3 -30.51 27.95 11.14
CA ARG A 3 -31.19 27.25 12.24
C ARG A 3 -30.99 25.72 12.26
N ILE A 4 -30.70 25.12 11.11
CA ILE A 4 -30.44 23.66 11.01
C ILE A 4 -28.99 23.36 11.41
N TYR A 5 -28.04 24.24 11.08
CA TYR A 5 -26.66 24.17 11.55
C TYR A 5 -26.55 24.34 13.08
N ALA A 6 -27.33 25.25 13.67
CA ALA A 6 -27.35 25.48 15.11
C ALA A 6 -27.94 24.29 15.90
N MET A 7 -28.95 23.60 15.36
CA MET A 7 -29.53 22.42 16.01
C MET A 7 -28.63 21.17 15.92
N ALA A 8 -27.81 21.05 14.87
CA ALA A 8 -26.85 19.96 14.72
C ALA A 8 -25.67 20.07 15.71
N GLN A 9 -25.26 21.28 16.09
CA GLN A 9 -24.22 21.49 17.11
C GLN A 9 -24.70 21.24 18.54
N THR A 10 -25.99 21.39 18.83
CA THR A 10 -26.56 21.13 20.17
C THR A 10 -26.86 19.67 20.47
N ALA A 11 -26.80 18.77 19.47
CA ALA A 11 -27.10 17.35 19.61
C ALA A 11 -25.86 16.45 19.71
N ILE A 12 -24.67 17.01 19.48
CA ILE A 12 -23.39 16.30 19.66
C ILE A 12 -22.80 16.90 20.94
N PRO A 13 -22.65 16.13 22.04
CA PRO A 13 -22.00 16.66 23.23
C PRO A 13 -20.62 17.20 22.82
N THR A 14 -20.36 18.47 23.14
CA THR A 14 -19.03 19.08 22.98
C THR A 14 -18.08 18.35 23.91
N ILE A 15 -17.52 17.24 23.44
CA ILE A 15 -16.41 16.55 24.09
C ILE A 15 -15.27 17.55 24.09
N HIS A 16 -14.90 18.02 25.28
CA HIS A 16 -13.78 18.94 25.45
C HIS A 16 -12.47 18.26 24.99
N SER A 17 -11.49 19.02 24.51
CA SER A 17 -10.18 18.49 24.08
C SER A 17 -9.58 17.52 25.11
N ASP A 18 -9.74 17.86 26.38
CA ASP A 18 -9.20 17.12 27.52
C ASP A 18 -9.90 15.76 27.69
N GLU A 19 -11.15 15.64 27.26
CA GLU A 19 -11.91 14.40 27.24
C GLU A 19 -11.51 13.53 26.04
N TRP A 20 -11.19 14.13 24.89
CA TRP A 20 -10.57 13.40 23.77
C TRP A 20 -9.18 12.90 24.12
N ASP A 21 -8.38 13.71 24.80
CA ASP A 21 -7.04 13.32 25.24
C ASP A 21 -7.13 12.24 26.33
N ARG A 22 -8.08 12.35 27.27
CA ARG A 22 -8.35 11.27 28.23
C ARG A 22 -8.86 10.00 27.56
N LEU A 23 -9.78 10.08 26.61
CA LEU A 23 -10.29 8.92 25.88
C LEU A 23 -9.20 8.30 25.01
N ARG A 24 -8.31 9.12 24.43
CA ARG A 24 -7.10 8.69 23.73
C ARG A 24 -6.20 7.95 24.71
N ASP A 25 -5.87 8.54 25.85
CA ASP A 25 -5.05 7.90 26.88
C ASP A 25 -5.67 6.60 27.36
N VAL A 26 -6.98 6.51 27.57
CA VAL A 26 -7.66 5.27 27.99
C VAL A 26 -7.75 4.24 26.84
N ALA A 27 -7.94 4.69 25.60
CA ALA A 27 -7.96 3.84 24.41
C ALA A 27 -6.56 3.37 23.96
N PHE A 28 -5.49 4.05 24.39
CA PHE A 28 -4.11 3.66 24.15
C PHE A 28 -3.40 3.13 25.42
N ALA A 29 -4.01 3.25 26.61
CA ALA A 29 -3.60 2.61 27.86
C ALA A 29 -4.03 1.14 27.95
N TRP A 30 -4.47 0.53 26.85
CA TRP A 30 -4.53 -0.91 26.76
C TRP A 30 -3.10 -1.43 26.90
N GLU A 31 -2.74 -1.88 28.11
CA GLU A 31 -1.70 -2.89 28.28
C GLU A 31 -1.95 -3.96 27.19
N PRO A 32 -0.92 -4.34 26.40
CA PRO A 32 -1.12 -5.23 25.26
C PRO A 32 -1.93 -6.43 25.73
N PRO A 33 -3.04 -6.75 25.05
CA PRO A 33 -4.05 -7.63 25.61
C PRO A 33 -3.44 -9.01 25.77
N ASN A 34 -3.00 -9.37 26.98
CA ASN A 34 -2.57 -10.72 27.35
C ASN A 34 -1.27 -11.21 26.66
N ASP A 35 -0.39 -11.86 27.41
CA ASP A 35 0.87 -12.47 26.90
C ASP A 35 0.64 -13.44 25.72
N PHE A 36 -0.60 -13.91 25.52
CA PHE A 36 -0.98 -14.82 24.45
C PHE A 36 -1.35 -14.14 23.11
N VAL A 37 -1.81 -12.88 23.08
CA VAL A 37 -2.29 -12.27 21.81
C VAL A 37 -1.15 -11.72 20.99
N MET A 38 -0.14 -11.11 21.63
CA MET A 38 1.01 -10.52 20.94
C MET A 38 1.82 -11.56 20.14
N PRO A 39 2.15 -12.75 20.67
CA PRO A 39 2.83 -13.78 19.89
C PRO A 39 2.00 -14.29 18.71
N VAL A 40 0.68 -14.44 18.88
CA VAL A 40 -0.21 -14.88 17.81
C VAL A 40 -0.28 -13.83 16.71
N SER A 41 -0.45 -12.55 17.06
CA SER A 41 -0.44 -11.44 16.12
C SER A 41 0.87 -11.39 15.34
N ASN A 42 2.01 -11.44 16.03
CA ASN A 42 3.33 -11.42 15.39
C ASN A 42 3.55 -12.63 14.49
N ALA A 43 3.09 -13.82 14.89
CA ALA A 43 3.18 -15.01 14.06
C ALA A 43 2.35 -14.90 12.77
N LEU A 44 1.12 -14.40 12.86
CA LEU A 44 0.27 -14.15 11.70
C LEU A 44 0.88 -13.09 10.78
N SER A 45 1.38 -11.99 11.35
CA SER A 45 2.10 -10.95 10.60
C SER A 45 3.36 -11.48 9.93
N ALA A 46 4.11 -12.37 10.57
CA ALA A 46 5.27 -13.02 9.96
C ALA A 46 4.89 -13.92 8.79
N ILE A 47 3.84 -14.73 8.95
CA ILE A 47 3.34 -15.61 7.89
C ILE A 47 2.86 -14.77 6.70
N CYS A 48 2.09 -13.71 6.96
CA CYS A 48 1.67 -12.74 5.95
C CYS A 48 2.89 -12.12 5.26
N GLY A 49 3.85 -11.63 6.07
CA GLY A 49 5.20 -11.19 5.72
C GLY A 49 5.86 -12.03 4.63
N LEU A 50 6.00 -13.31 4.93
CA LEU A 50 6.69 -14.29 4.11
C LEU A 50 5.91 -14.67 2.86
N LEU A 51 4.59 -14.82 2.96
CA LEU A 51 3.75 -15.15 1.81
C LEU A 51 3.77 -14.03 0.77
N TRP A 52 3.65 -12.76 1.19
CA TRP A 52 3.79 -11.61 0.30
C TRP A 52 5.17 -11.54 -0.34
N ALA A 53 6.23 -11.76 0.44
CA ALA A 53 7.60 -11.78 -0.11
C ALA A 53 7.75 -12.87 -1.18
N ALA A 54 7.20 -14.06 -0.95
CA ALA A 54 7.20 -15.15 -1.93
C ALA A 54 6.43 -14.75 -3.20
N SER A 55 5.23 -14.19 -3.06
CA SER A 55 4.43 -13.70 -4.20
C SER A 55 5.16 -12.64 -5.01
N TYR A 56 5.81 -11.66 -4.37
CA TYR A 56 6.57 -10.63 -5.07
C TYR A 56 7.79 -11.18 -5.80
N VAL A 57 8.50 -12.13 -5.20
CA VAL A 57 9.63 -12.80 -5.85
C VAL A 57 9.15 -13.56 -7.09
N LEU A 58 8.07 -14.35 -6.97
CA LEU A 58 7.49 -15.08 -8.09
C LEU A 58 6.97 -14.16 -9.19
N LEU A 59 6.28 -13.08 -8.82
CA LEU A 59 5.80 -12.05 -9.73
C LEU A 59 6.94 -11.39 -10.49
N THR A 60 8.03 -11.06 -9.79
CA THR A 60 9.23 -10.47 -10.38
C THR A 60 9.88 -11.44 -11.36
N ILE A 61 10.13 -12.68 -10.96
CA ILE A 61 10.69 -13.73 -11.82
C ILE A 61 9.83 -13.89 -13.09
N ARG A 62 8.50 -13.90 -12.93
CA ARG A 62 7.56 -14.03 -14.04
C ARG A 62 7.59 -12.83 -14.97
N ALA A 63 7.65 -11.61 -14.44
CA ALA A 63 7.77 -10.38 -15.24
C ALA A 63 9.03 -10.38 -16.11
N PHE A 64 10.18 -10.78 -15.55
CA PHE A 64 11.43 -10.92 -16.30
C PHE A 64 11.36 -12.03 -17.36
N LYS A 65 10.80 -13.20 -17.00
CA LYS A 65 10.70 -14.36 -17.90
C LYS A 65 9.77 -14.10 -19.10
N ASP A 66 8.59 -13.55 -18.83
CA ASP A 66 7.57 -13.29 -19.86
C ASP A 66 7.84 -12.00 -20.64
N ARG A 67 8.85 -11.21 -20.23
CA ARG A 67 9.14 -9.87 -20.74
C ARG A 67 7.88 -9.01 -20.79
N SER A 68 7.15 -9.04 -19.68
CA SER A 68 5.89 -8.36 -19.46
C SER A 68 5.88 -7.80 -18.03
N TYR A 69 4.74 -7.29 -17.59
CA TYR A 69 4.56 -6.81 -16.22
C TYR A 69 3.26 -7.37 -15.63
N GLY A 70 3.38 -7.91 -14.42
CA GLY A 70 2.28 -8.55 -13.73
C GLY A 70 1.44 -7.56 -12.93
N MET A 71 2.07 -6.72 -12.11
CA MET A 71 1.34 -5.73 -11.31
C MET A 71 0.94 -4.52 -12.16
N PRO A 72 -0.28 -3.97 -12.06
CA PRO A 72 -0.66 -2.70 -12.67
C PRO A 72 0.35 -1.58 -12.46
N ILE A 73 0.60 -0.75 -13.48
CA ILE A 73 1.61 0.32 -13.42
C ILE A 73 1.34 1.25 -12.23
N PHE A 74 0.08 1.66 -12.06
CA PHE A 74 -0.31 2.51 -10.93
C PHE A 74 -0.12 1.79 -9.59
N ALA A 75 -0.52 0.52 -9.49
CA ALA A 75 -0.28 -0.29 -8.29
C ALA A 75 1.22 -0.40 -7.99
N THR A 76 2.06 -0.67 -8.99
CA THR A 76 3.52 -0.79 -8.85
C THR A 76 4.14 0.49 -8.31
N CYS A 77 3.72 1.66 -8.82
CA CYS A 77 4.23 2.94 -8.35
C CYS A 77 3.78 3.26 -6.93
N TYR A 78 2.52 2.94 -6.61
CA TYR A 78 1.97 3.17 -5.28
C TYR A 78 2.60 2.20 -4.25
N ASN A 79 2.79 0.93 -4.62
CA ASN A 79 3.33 -0.12 -3.75
C ASN A 79 4.77 0.16 -3.34
N VAL A 80 5.66 0.40 -4.31
CA VAL A 80 7.09 0.67 -4.02
C VAL A 80 7.24 1.90 -3.12
N THR A 81 6.38 2.89 -3.32
CA THR A 81 6.36 4.11 -2.54
C THR A 81 5.85 3.87 -1.12
N TRP A 82 4.73 3.16 -0.99
CA TRP A 82 4.11 2.82 0.27
C TRP A 82 5.07 2.01 1.14
N GLU A 83 5.67 0.96 0.59
CA GLU A 83 6.64 0.10 1.31
C GLU A 83 7.89 0.88 1.71
N THR A 84 8.38 1.79 0.86
CA THR A 84 9.55 2.62 1.19
C THR A 84 9.25 3.61 2.32
N ILE A 85 8.11 4.30 2.28
CA ILE A 85 7.74 5.28 3.31
C ILE A 85 7.53 4.58 4.66
N TYR A 86 6.82 3.46 4.68
CA TYR A 86 6.52 2.72 5.91
C TYR A 86 7.65 1.78 6.35
N ALA A 87 8.68 1.55 5.53
CA ALA A 87 9.93 0.92 5.99
C ALA A 87 10.85 1.93 6.69
N PHE A 88 11.03 3.13 6.11
CA PHE A 88 12.17 4.01 6.46
C PHE A 88 11.78 5.34 7.09
N ILE A 89 10.57 5.86 6.85
CA ILE A 89 10.14 7.19 7.33
C ILE A 89 9.17 7.05 8.50
N TYR A 90 8.11 6.27 8.33
CA TYR A 90 7.06 6.08 9.32
C TYR A 90 6.82 4.60 9.66
N PRO A 91 7.83 3.86 10.18
CA PRO A 91 7.64 2.46 10.51
C PRO A 91 6.61 2.26 11.63
N PRO A 92 5.61 1.38 11.44
CA PRO A 92 4.59 1.10 12.46
C PRO A 92 5.24 0.57 13.74
N ASP A 93 6.10 -0.43 13.59
CA ASP A 93 6.92 -1.01 14.65
C ASP A 93 8.21 -1.63 14.06
N PRO A 94 9.25 -1.87 14.88
CA PRO A 94 10.52 -2.40 14.39
C PRO A 94 10.43 -3.78 13.75
N PHE A 95 9.48 -4.62 14.14
CA PHE A 95 9.33 -5.98 13.61
C PHE A 95 8.75 -5.94 12.20
N ASN A 96 7.64 -5.23 11.99
CA ASN A 96 7.03 -5.09 10.67
C ASN A 96 7.89 -4.26 9.71
N ALA A 97 8.68 -3.29 10.20
CA ALA A 97 9.61 -2.52 9.37
C ALA A 97 10.61 -3.38 8.57
N VAL A 98 11.02 -4.54 9.12
CA VAL A 98 11.90 -5.48 8.42
C VAL A 98 11.21 -6.07 7.18
N PHE A 99 9.94 -6.45 7.29
CA PHE A 99 9.16 -6.96 6.17
C PHE A 99 8.94 -5.87 5.12
N PHE A 100 8.60 -4.64 5.53
CA PHE A 100 8.47 -3.52 4.60
C PHE A 100 9.76 -3.22 3.84
N ALA A 101 10.92 -3.29 4.51
CA ALA A 101 12.20 -3.11 3.84
C ALA A 101 12.50 -4.24 2.84
N LEU A 102 12.21 -5.49 3.19
CA LEU A 102 12.36 -6.65 2.29
C LEU A 102 11.45 -6.55 1.06
N TRP A 103 10.19 -6.17 1.29
CA TRP A 103 9.21 -5.97 0.23
C TRP A 103 9.61 -4.82 -0.68
N SER A 104 10.01 -3.66 -0.11
CA SER A 104 10.47 -2.48 -0.86
C SER A 104 11.64 -2.82 -1.80
N ILE A 105 12.60 -3.64 -1.36
CA ILE A 105 13.69 -4.12 -2.22
C ILE A 105 13.15 -4.93 -3.40
N THR A 106 12.20 -5.83 -3.15
CA THR A 106 11.59 -6.67 -4.19
C THR A 106 10.78 -5.82 -5.17
N ASP A 107 10.07 -4.83 -4.67
CA ASP A 107 9.29 -3.86 -5.44
C ASP A 107 10.15 -3.00 -6.36
N ILE A 108 11.38 -2.66 -5.97
CA ILE A 108 12.34 -1.99 -6.87
C ILE A 108 12.63 -2.87 -8.09
N PHE A 109 12.82 -4.19 -7.91
CA PHE A 109 13.02 -5.10 -9.04
C PHE A 109 11.77 -5.21 -9.92
N LEU A 110 10.58 -5.21 -9.32
CA LEU A 110 9.31 -5.22 -10.04
C LEU A 110 9.09 -3.92 -10.84
N PHE A 111 9.43 -2.78 -10.24
CA PHE A 111 9.42 -1.47 -10.88
C PHE A 111 10.35 -1.44 -12.09
N VAL A 112 11.57 -1.94 -11.94
CA VAL A 112 12.55 -2.03 -13.05
C VAL A 112 12.06 -2.98 -14.15
N ALA A 113 11.50 -4.13 -13.80
CA ALA A 113 10.92 -5.07 -14.76
C ALA A 113 9.78 -4.40 -15.55
N THR A 114 8.88 -3.70 -14.86
CA THR A 114 7.75 -3.00 -15.45
C THR A 114 8.19 -1.86 -16.36
N ALA A 115 9.12 -1.02 -15.92
CA ALA A 115 9.66 0.07 -16.72
C ALA A 115 10.36 -0.43 -18.00
N ARG A 116 11.06 -1.57 -17.92
CA ARG A 116 11.84 -2.13 -19.04
C ARG A 116 10.98 -2.89 -20.04
N TYR A 117 10.07 -3.73 -19.54
CA TYR A 117 9.34 -4.68 -20.37
C TYR A 117 7.88 -4.30 -20.59
N GLY A 118 7.32 -3.40 -19.78
CA GLY A 118 5.91 -3.05 -19.86
C GLY A 118 5.51 -2.45 -21.19
N LYS A 119 6.45 -1.76 -21.87
CA LYS A 119 6.25 -1.19 -23.22
C LYS A 119 5.74 -2.20 -24.25
N HIS A 120 6.02 -3.50 -24.09
CA HIS A 120 5.57 -4.53 -25.02
C HIS A 120 4.05 -4.75 -24.98
N GLU A 121 3.42 -4.54 -23.83
CA GLU A 121 1.97 -4.69 -23.66
C GLU A 121 1.20 -3.42 -24.06
N TRP A 122 1.92 -2.31 -24.30
CA TRP A 122 1.35 -1.03 -24.73
C TRP A 122 1.49 -0.80 -26.24
N ALA A 123 1.58 -1.85 -27.04
CA ALA A 123 1.67 -1.75 -28.50
C ALA A 123 0.49 -0.96 -29.13
N HIS A 124 -0.68 -0.98 -28.48
CA HIS A 124 -1.86 -0.20 -28.88
C HIS A 124 -1.73 1.31 -28.62
N SER A 125 -0.79 1.74 -27.76
CA SER A 125 -0.54 3.15 -27.43
C SER A 125 0.97 3.45 -27.42
N PRO A 126 1.54 3.81 -28.59
CA PRO A 126 2.97 4.08 -28.73
C PRO A 126 3.48 5.21 -27.83
N LEU A 127 2.63 6.21 -27.54
CA LEU A 127 2.95 7.30 -26.63
C LEU A 127 3.22 6.80 -25.20
N VAL A 128 2.39 5.88 -24.71
CA VAL A 128 2.59 5.27 -23.38
C VAL A 128 3.81 4.35 -23.40
N ALA A 129 3.94 3.51 -24.43
CA ALA A 129 5.08 2.58 -24.54
C ALA A 129 6.44 3.29 -24.58
N GLY A 130 6.54 4.42 -25.28
CA GLY A 130 7.78 5.22 -25.38
C GLY A 130 8.11 6.03 -24.12
N ASN A 131 7.10 6.45 -23.36
CA ASN A 131 7.26 7.29 -22.17
C ASN A 131 7.04 6.53 -20.85
N LEU A 132 6.96 5.20 -20.89
CA LEU A 132 6.58 4.39 -19.73
C LEU A 132 7.45 4.65 -18.49
N PRO A 133 8.80 4.70 -18.56
CA PRO A 133 9.62 5.02 -17.40
C PRO A 133 9.32 6.41 -16.82
N ALA A 134 9.06 7.40 -17.66
CA ALA A 134 8.72 8.76 -17.20
C ALA A 134 7.34 8.78 -16.52
N ILE A 135 6.35 8.08 -17.07
CA ILE A 135 5.02 7.91 -16.46
C ILE A 135 5.16 7.26 -15.08
N MET A 136 6.00 6.23 -14.97
CA MET A 136 6.24 5.56 -13.69
C MET A 136 6.94 6.45 -12.67
N ILE A 137 7.93 7.24 -13.07
CA ILE A 137 8.60 8.22 -12.18
C ILE A 137 7.60 9.26 -11.68
N ILE A 138 6.78 9.82 -12.56
CA ILE A 138 5.71 10.77 -12.17
C ILE A 138 4.72 10.08 -11.22
N GLY A 139 4.36 8.83 -11.52
CA GLY A 139 3.53 7.99 -10.67
C GLY A 139 4.10 7.84 -9.26
N VAL A 140 5.38 7.50 -9.12
CA VAL A 140 6.06 7.39 -7.82
C VAL A 140 6.08 8.73 -7.08
N ILE A 141 6.40 9.85 -7.76
CA ILE A 141 6.41 11.17 -7.13
C ILE A 141 5.00 11.54 -6.62
N SER A 142 3.96 11.32 -7.43
CA SER A 142 2.58 11.58 -7.04
C SER A 142 2.11 10.70 -5.89
N ALA A 143 2.44 9.40 -5.91
CA ALA A 143 2.14 8.48 -4.83
C ALA A 143 2.88 8.87 -3.55
N ALA A 144 4.13 9.30 -3.65
CA ALA A 144 4.95 9.66 -2.49
C ALA A 144 4.39 10.90 -1.81
N TRP A 145 4.05 11.90 -2.62
CA TRP A 145 3.40 13.11 -2.12
C TRP A 145 2.09 12.80 -1.41
N MET A 146 1.22 11.99 -2.02
CA MET A 146 -0.06 11.60 -1.44
C MET A 146 0.11 10.80 -0.14
N GLN A 147 1.04 9.85 -0.10
CA GLN A 147 1.29 9.03 1.08
C GLN A 147 1.87 9.86 2.23
N LEU A 148 2.81 10.76 1.94
CA LEU A 148 3.37 11.66 2.94
C LEU A 148 2.31 12.64 3.47
N ALA A 149 1.42 13.14 2.61
CA ALA A 149 0.31 14.00 3.02
C ALA A 149 -0.68 13.25 3.92
N LEU A 150 -1.04 12.01 3.56
CA LEU A 150 -1.87 11.13 4.40
C LEU A 150 -1.19 10.86 5.74
N ALA A 151 0.10 10.52 5.73
CA ALA A 151 0.85 10.29 6.96
C ALA A 151 0.88 11.54 7.84
N SER A 152 1.19 12.72 7.28
CA SER A 152 1.25 13.95 8.06
C SER A 152 -0.09 14.35 8.69
N GLU A 153 -1.19 14.11 7.98
CA GLU A 153 -2.53 14.47 8.46
C GLU A 153 -3.04 13.48 9.50
N PHE A 154 -2.86 12.17 9.27
CA PHE A 154 -3.52 11.14 10.07
C PHE A 154 -2.68 10.58 11.22
N ILE A 155 -1.35 10.66 11.17
CA ILE A 155 -0.49 10.20 12.28
C ILE A 155 -0.87 10.84 13.63
N PRO A 156 -1.19 12.14 13.73
CA PRO A 156 -1.64 12.73 15.00
C PRO A 156 -2.94 12.13 15.57
N PHE A 157 -3.80 11.54 14.73
CA PHE A 157 -5.11 11.04 15.13
C PHE A 157 -5.13 9.53 15.38
N ILE A 158 -4.51 8.76 14.49
CA ILE A 158 -4.57 7.28 14.50
C ILE A 158 -3.19 6.62 14.69
N GLY A 159 -2.15 7.43 14.87
CA GLY A 159 -0.78 6.93 14.99
C GLY A 159 -0.26 6.31 13.69
N ARG A 160 0.71 5.42 13.81
CA ARG A 160 1.39 4.79 12.66
C ARG A 160 0.60 3.64 12.05
N GLU A 161 -0.56 3.30 12.63
CA GLU A 161 -1.53 2.35 12.08
C GLU A 161 -2.11 2.82 10.73
N ILE A 162 -1.91 4.09 10.35
CA ILE A 162 -2.22 4.63 9.02
C ILE A 162 -1.62 3.80 7.87
N VAL A 163 -0.54 3.05 8.13
CA VAL A 163 0.02 2.08 7.17
C VAL A 163 -1.05 1.09 6.68
N PHE A 164 -1.86 0.54 7.58
CA PHE A 164 -2.87 -0.45 7.24
C PHE A 164 -4.05 0.16 6.49
N PHE A 165 -4.49 1.36 6.88
CA PHE A 165 -5.59 2.05 6.19
C PHE A 165 -5.20 2.53 4.79
N SER A 166 -3.97 3.04 4.63
CA SER A 166 -3.44 3.48 3.33
C SER A 166 -3.20 2.30 2.36
N SER A 167 -3.16 1.07 2.87
CA SER A 167 -3.07 -0.15 2.06
C SER A 167 -4.41 -0.58 1.43
N TRP A 168 -5.57 -0.23 2.00
CA TRP A 168 -6.85 -0.71 1.46
C TRP A 168 -7.12 -0.27 0.02
N PRO A 169 -6.92 1.01 -0.35
CA PRO A 169 -7.06 1.43 -1.75
C PRO A 169 -6.06 0.70 -2.66
N LEU A 170 -4.84 0.46 -2.17
CA LEU A 170 -3.82 -0.27 -2.91
C LEU A 170 -4.23 -1.70 -3.21
N GLN A 171 -4.79 -2.42 -2.22
CA GLN A 171 -5.25 -3.79 -2.40
C GLN A 171 -6.37 -3.89 -3.45
N ILE A 172 -7.27 -2.91 -3.48
CA ILE A 172 -8.34 -2.85 -4.49
C ILE A 172 -7.74 -2.63 -5.88
N VAL A 173 -6.84 -1.66 -6.02
CA VAL A 173 -6.18 -1.37 -7.30
C VAL A 173 -5.34 -2.55 -7.77
N LEU A 174 -4.61 -3.21 -6.86
CA LEU A 174 -3.78 -4.37 -7.15
C LEU A 174 -4.64 -5.53 -7.66
N GLY A 175 -5.69 -5.90 -6.92
CA GLY A 175 -6.59 -7.00 -7.28
C GLY A 175 -7.39 -6.70 -8.55
N ALA A 176 -8.19 -5.63 -8.54
CA ALA A 176 -9.03 -5.26 -9.68
C ALA A 176 -8.20 -4.93 -10.92
N GLY A 177 -7.08 -4.22 -10.75
CA GLY A 177 -6.20 -3.85 -11.86
C GLY A 177 -5.56 -5.06 -12.52
N SER A 178 -5.10 -6.05 -11.75
CA SER A 178 -4.51 -7.26 -12.33
C SER A 178 -5.55 -8.10 -13.06
N LEU A 179 -6.78 -8.18 -12.54
CA LEU A 179 -7.90 -8.82 -13.25
C LEU A 179 -8.22 -8.08 -14.56
N MET A 180 -8.29 -6.75 -14.52
CA MET A 180 -8.51 -5.94 -15.73
C MET A 180 -7.38 -6.11 -16.75
N GLN A 181 -6.13 -6.31 -16.32
CA GLN A 181 -5.04 -6.62 -17.24
C GLN A 181 -5.22 -7.96 -17.94
N MET A 182 -5.61 -9.00 -17.20
CA MET A 182 -5.88 -10.31 -17.81
C MET A 182 -7.01 -10.23 -18.83
N LEU A 183 -8.10 -9.53 -18.48
CA LEU A 183 -9.26 -9.36 -19.37
C LEU A 183 -8.95 -8.49 -20.60
N SER A 184 -8.18 -7.43 -20.45
CA SER A 184 -7.86 -6.51 -21.55
C SER A 184 -6.79 -7.04 -22.50
N ARG A 185 -5.86 -7.87 -22.02
CA ARG A 185 -4.78 -8.45 -22.83
C ARG A 185 -5.12 -9.83 -23.40
N ASP A 186 -6.20 -10.45 -22.91
CA ASP A 186 -6.57 -11.84 -23.20
C ASP A 186 -5.37 -12.80 -23.03
N SER A 187 -4.59 -12.58 -21.96
CA SER A 187 -3.33 -13.28 -21.73
C SER A 187 -2.98 -13.34 -20.25
N THR A 188 -2.37 -14.46 -19.83
CA THR A 188 -1.82 -14.66 -18.48
C THR A 188 -0.35 -14.23 -18.36
N ARG A 189 0.20 -13.54 -19.36
CA ARG A 189 1.60 -13.08 -19.32
C ARG A 189 1.86 -12.14 -18.15
N GLY A 190 2.93 -12.42 -17.41
CA GLY A 190 3.26 -11.71 -16.17
C GLY A 190 2.45 -12.16 -14.95
N GLN A 191 1.54 -13.13 -15.09
CA GLN A 191 0.64 -13.63 -14.04
C GLN A 191 0.67 -15.18 -13.95
N SER A 192 0.29 -15.75 -12.81
CA SER A 192 0.12 -17.20 -12.64
C SER A 192 -0.60 -17.52 -11.33
N ILE A 193 -1.35 -18.63 -11.26
CA ILE A 193 -2.08 -19.02 -10.03
C ILE A 193 -1.17 -19.18 -8.80
N HIS A 194 0.12 -19.50 -8.98
CA HIS A 194 1.07 -19.62 -7.87
C HIS A 194 1.50 -18.28 -7.27
N ILE A 195 1.19 -17.16 -7.93
CA ILE A 195 1.47 -15.80 -7.43
C ILE A 195 0.32 -15.30 -6.54
N TRP A 196 -0.90 -15.81 -6.79
CA TRP A 196 -2.15 -15.39 -6.15
C TRP A 196 -2.49 -16.20 -4.91
#